data_AF-A0A959HXL3-F1
#
_entry.id   AF-A0A959HXL3-F1
#
_cell.length_a   1.000
_cell.length_b   1.000
_cell.length_c   1.000
_cell.angle_alpha   90.00
_cell.angle_beta   90.00
_cell.angle_gamma   90.00
#
_symmetry.space_group_name_H-M   'P 1'
#
loop_
_entity.id
_entity.type
_entity.pdbx_description
1 polymer ?
#
loop_
_entity_poly.entity_id
_entity_poly.type
_entity_poly.pdbx_seq_one_letter_code
_entity_poly.pdbx_strand_id
1 'polypeptide(L)'
;MATDRKTPGVYIQELDAFPNSVAQVETAIPAFIGYTPQAAVNGKPCWFKPVKIWSMADFLAIFGFPADPVTGQSPVQYAPSHYIAEHKKAPSKGDTYIFNGNVYTIEPDPDTVYYLYNSVKLFFENGGAQAYIVSTGGYGPASGSPVDAGGAIVNLNVKLADLTKGLKALLKFPDVTLYVFPEATLLSGGENGTLMKETLLQCGTMFSPMALFDVIGGRAPDPILWPQDIQAFRNNTGNNSLDCGAAYYPFLKTTAAAIDDITYENLNGGKVSTLSELLNPASAPNPAAAEVINAIVKGNDLS
;
A
#
# COMPACT_ATOMS: atom_id res chain seq x y z
N MET A 1 -21.85 18.87 -48.97
CA MET A 1 -21.95 19.70 -50.19
C MET A 1 -20.74 19.40 -51.07
N ALA A 2 -20.97 19.19 -52.36
CA ALA A 2 -19.96 18.78 -53.32
C ALA A 2 -18.89 19.87 -53.55
N THR A 3 -17.62 19.51 -53.41
CA THR A 3 -16.48 20.36 -53.79
C THR A 3 -16.17 20.16 -55.27
N ASP A 4 -16.49 21.18 -56.06
CA ASP A 4 -16.22 21.28 -57.49
C ASP A 4 -14.71 21.37 -57.73
N ARG A 5 -14.09 20.33 -58.31
CA ARG A 5 -12.63 20.25 -58.54
C ARG A 5 -12.31 20.58 -60.01
N LYS A 6 -11.65 21.72 -60.25
CA LYS A 6 -11.45 22.31 -61.59
C LYS A 6 -10.14 21.96 -62.31
N THR A 7 -9.38 20.95 -61.89
CA THR A 7 -8.18 20.52 -62.63
C THR A 7 -8.05 18.99 -62.68
N PRO A 8 -7.63 18.40 -63.81
CA PRO A 8 -7.34 16.97 -63.87
C PRO A 8 -6.17 16.61 -62.95
N GLY A 9 -6.41 15.74 -61.97
CA GLY A 9 -5.41 15.28 -61.01
C GLY A 9 -6.00 14.26 -60.04
N VAL A 10 -5.13 13.53 -59.33
CA VAL A 10 -5.53 12.61 -58.25
C VAL A 10 -5.68 13.41 -56.97
N TYR A 11 -6.83 13.26 -56.30
CA TYR A 11 -7.13 13.92 -55.04
C TYR A 11 -7.50 12.89 -53.98
N ILE A 12 -6.79 12.91 -52.86
CA ILE A 12 -7.13 12.11 -51.69
C ILE A 12 -8.07 12.95 -50.82
N GLN A 13 -9.19 12.35 -50.40
CA GLN A 13 -10.12 12.95 -49.46
C GLN A 13 -10.22 12.01 -48.28
N GLU A 14 -9.67 12.41 -47.14
CA GLU A 14 -9.90 11.71 -45.88
C GLU A 14 -11.32 12.02 -45.42
N LEU A 15 -12.16 10.99 -45.37
CA LEU A 15 -13.43 11.06 -44.65
C LEU A 15 -13.10 10.75 -43.20
N ASP A 16 -13.41 11.67 -42.28
CA ASP A 16 -13.33 11.39 -40.84
C ASP A 16 -14.21 10.18 -40.53
N ALA A 17 -13.54 9.05 -40.25
CA ALA A 17 -14.16 7.75 -40.02
C ALA A 17 -14.33 7.44 -38.52
N PHE A 18 -14.10 8.42 -37.65
CA PHE A 18 -14.31 8.22 -36.22
C PHE A 18 -15.80 8.38 -35.91
N PRO A 19 -16.50 7.31 -35.46
CA PRO A 19 -17.85 7.46 -34.95
C PRO A 19 -17.86 8.44 -33.77
N ASN A 20 -19.01 9.06 -33.50
CA ASN A 20 -19.22 9.91 -32.32
C ASN A 20 -18.59 9.23 -31.10
N SER A 21 -17.70 9.96 -30.41
CA SER A 21 -17.11 9.52 -29.15
C SER A 21 -18.24 9.14 -28.19
N VAL A 22 -18.37 7.84 -27.92
CA VAL A 22 -19.20 7.36 -26.83
C VAL A 22 -18.56 7.90 -25.56
N ALA A 23 -19.31 8.68 -24.79
CA ALA A 23 -18.85 9.13 -23.48
C ALA A 23 -18.35 7.91 -22.70
N GLN A 24 -17.10 7.94 -22.28
CA GLN A 24 -16.46 6.87 -21.52
C GLN A 24 -17.16 6.82 -20.16
N VAL A 25 -18.19 5.98 -20.03
CA VAL A 25 -18.79 5.71 -18.73
C VAL A 25 -17.74 4.93 -17.98
N GLU A 26 -17.17 5.52 -16.93
CA GLU A 26 -16.21 4.83 -16.10
C GLU A 26 -16.86 3.58 -15.52
N THR A 27 -16.41 2.41 -15.98
CA THR A 27 -17.01 1.12 -15.63
C THR A 27 -16.54 0.58 -14.29
N ALA A 28 -15.57 1.24 -13.64
CA ALA A 28 -15.07 0.84 -12.34
C ALA A 28 -14.66 2.03 -11.46
N ILE A 29 -15.42 2.31 -10.40
CA ILE A 29 -15.00 3.24 -9.34
C ILE A 29 -14.66 2.39 -8.11
N PRO A 30 -13.37 2.18 -7.79
CA PRO A 30 -12.97 1.42 -6.62
C PRO A 30 -13.15 2.23 -5.34
N ALA A 31 -13.46 1.53 -4.25
CA ALA A 31 -13.30 2.02 -2.89
C ALA A 31 -12.17 1.26 -2.21
N PHE A 32 -11.12 1.99 -1.82
CA PHE A 32 -10.05 1.48 -0.98
C PHE A 32 -10.41 1.73 0.49
N ILE A 33 -10.46 0.65 1.28
CA ILE A 33 -10.89 0.67 2.68
C ILE A 33 -9.70 0.27 3.54
N GLY A 34 -9.25 1.17 4.41
CA GLY A 34 -7.97 0.98 5.07
C GLY A 34 -7.59 2.10 6.03
N TYR A 35 -6.35 2.06 6.50
CA TYR A 35 -5.83 2.99 7.49
C TYR A 35 -5.04 4.14 6.85
N THR A 36 -5.23 5.35 7.37
CA THR A 36 -4.48 6.56 6.96
C THR A 36 -3.99 7.28 8.22
N PRO A 37 -2.88 8.02 8.17
CA PRO A 37 -2.37 8.70 9.37
C PRO A 37 -3.34 9.76 9.88
N GLN A 38 -4.04 10.44 8.98
CA GLN A 38 -5.13 11.35 9.30
C GLN A 38 -6.27 11.24 8.29
N ALA A 39 -7.41 11.85 8.62
CA ALA A 39 -8.56 11.92 7.71
C ALA A 39 -9.38 13.17 8.03
N ALA A 40 -9.12 14.26 7.30
CA ALA A 40 -9.85 15.51 7.46
C ALA A 40 -10.07 16.24 6.13
N VAL A 41 -11.29 16.74 5.93
CA VAL A 41 -11.63 17.63 4.81
C VAL A 41 -11.99 18.99 5.39
N ASN A 42 -11.27 20.04 4.99
CA ASN A 42 -11.46 21.41 5.50
C ASN A 42 -11.46 21.48 7.04
N GLY A 43 -10.53 20.77 7.67
CA GLY A 43 -10.39 20.69 9.13
C GLY A 43 -11.46 19.87 9.85
N LYS A 44 -12.40 19.24 9.13
CA LYS A 44 -13.42 18.37 9.73
C LYS A 44 -13.06 16.90 9.56
N PRO A 45 -13.07 16.09 10.64
CA PRO A 45 -12.76 14.67 10.55
C PRO A 45 -13.71 13.91 9.60
N CYS A 46 -13.12 13.04 8.78
CA CYS A 46 -13.83 12.20 7.81
C CYS A 46 -13.60 10.69 7.98
N TRP A 47 -13.23 10.24 9.18
CA TRP A 47 -13.15 8.81 9.52
C TRP A 47 -14.46 8.05 9.21
N PHE A 48 -14.34 6.86 8.63
CA PHE A 48 -15.44 5.98 8.20
C PHE A 48 -16.43 6.62 7.22
N LYS A 49 -16.04 7.72 6.56
CA LYS A 49 -16.84 8.35 5.49
C LYS A 49 -16.11 8.13 4.16
N PRO A 50 -16.76 7.51 3.17
CA PRO A 50 -16.19 7.44 1.83
C PRO A 50 -15.98 8.85 1.27
N VAL A 51 -14.73 9.14 0.88
CA VAL A 51 -14.36 10.41 0.24
C VAL A 51 -13.81 10.11 -1.15
N LYS A 52 -14.37 10.76 -2.17
CA LYS A 52 -13.92 10.63 -3.55
C LYS A 52 -12.66 11.46 -3.78
N ILE A 53 -11.67 10.86 -4.43
CA ILE A 53 -10.42 11.49 -4.86
C ILE A 53 -10.23 11.27 -6.36
N TRP A 54 -9.51 12.19 -7.02
CA TRP A 54 -9.22 12.16 -8.45
C TRP A 54 -7.72 12.07 -8.74
N SER A 55 -6.89 12.15 -7.70
CA SER A 55 -5.44 12.12 -7.83
C SER A 55 -4.77 11.74 -6.50
N MET A 56 -3.47 11.42 -6.58
CA MET A 56 -2.63 11.31 -5.39
C MET A 56 -2.47 12.63 -4.63
N ALA A 57 -2.60 13.78 -5.31
CA ALA A 57 -2.56 15.08 -4.63
C ALA A 57 -3.79 15.28 -3.73
N ASP A 58 -4.99 14.88 -4.20
CA ASP A 58 -6.19 14.89 -3.38
C ASP A 58 -6.06 13.93 -2.19
N PHE A 59 -5.50 12.74 -2.44
CA PHE A 59 -5.23 11.76 -1.39
C PHE A 59 -4.37 12.41 -0.29
N LEU A 60 -3.19 12.94 -0.65
CA LEU A 60 -2.25 13.49 0.32
C LEU A 60 -2.83 14.71 1.06
N ALA A 61 -3.60 15.56 0.38
CA ALA A 61 -4.23 16.72 0.99
C ALA A 61 -5.26 16.36 2.08
N ILE A 62 -5.91 15.21 1.97
CA ILE A 62 -6.99 14.78 2.89
C ILE A 62 -6.48 13.78 3.93
N PHE A 63 -5.54 12.91 3.53
CA PHE A 63 -5.18 11.71 4.26
C PHE A 63 -3.69 11.56 4.59
N GLY A 64 -2.77 12.27 3.93
CA GLY A 64 -1.34 12.27 4.27
C GLY A 64 -1.05 13.18 5.47
N PHE A 65 0.09 13.08 6.16
CA PHE A 65 0.47 14.09 7.16
C PHE A 65 0.64 15.46 6.48
N PRO A 66 0.29 16.58 7.15
CA PRO A 66 0.46 17.88 6.54
C PRO A 66 1.95 18.14 6.30
N ALA A 67 2.26 18.90 5.26
CA ALA A 67 3.61 19.43 5.10
C ALA A 67 3.98 20.23 6.36
N ASP A 68 5.20 20.08 6.84
CA ASP A 68 5.70 20.91 7.93
C ASP A 68 6.27 22.22 7.35
N PRO A 69 5.62 23.38 7.60
CA PRO A 69 6.06 24.65 7.06
C PRO A 69 7.36 25.17 7.69
N VAL A 70 7.80 24.59 8.82
CA VAL A 70 9.04 24.98 9.53
C VAL A 70 10.23 24.23 8.97
N THR A 71 10.10 22.91 8.79
CA THR A 71 11.17 22.06 8.26
C THR A 71 11.18 21.96 6.73
N GLY A 72 10.10 22.39 6.08
CA GLY A 72 9.92 22.25 4.63
C GLY A 72 9.67 20.81 4.19
N GLN A 73 9.37 19.91 5.14
CA GLN A 73 9.10 18.51 4.85
C GLN A 73 7.80 18.39 4.04
N SER A 74 7.90 17.76 2.87
CA SER A 74 6.74 17.40 2.04
C SER A 74 5.75 16.53 2.82
N PRO A 75 4.46 16.51 2.45
CA PRO A 75 3.49 15.59 3.03
C PRO A 75 4.00 14.15 2.95
N VAL A 76 4.33 13.56 4.11
CA VAL A 76 4.64 12.14 4.21
C VAL A 76 3.36 11.45 4.62
N GLN A 77 3.04 10.30 4.04
CA GLN A 77 1.96 9.48 4.59
C GLN A 77 2.51 8.39 5.49
N TYR A 78 3.49 7.64 4.99
CA TYR A 78 3.81 6.31 5.46
C TYR A 78 5.32 6.17 5.62
N ALA A 79 5.79 5.90 6.83
CA ALA A 79 7.20 5.71 7.17
C ALA A 79 7.35 4.45 8.04
N PRO A 80 7.33 3.25 7.44
CA PRO A 80 7.48 2.01 8.19
C PRO A 80 8.87 1.90 8.79
N SER A 81 8.96 1.33 9.99
CA SER A 81 10.22 1.01 10.65
C SER A 81 10.67 -0.39 10.23
N HIS A 82 11.96 -0.55 9.99
CA HIS A 82 12.62 -1.82 9.71
C HIS A 82 13.79 -1.99 10.65
N TYR A 83 14.10 -3.22 11.03
CA TYR A 83 15.25 -3.53 11.87
C TYR A 83 16.26 -4.36 11.11
N ILE A 84 17.51 -3.93 11.20
CA ILE A 84 18.66 -4.71 10.78
C ILE A 84 19.03 -5.66 11.92
N ALA A 85 19.08 -6.95 11.64
CA ALA A 85 19.47 -7.98 12.60
C ALA A 85 20.62 -8.83 12.04
N GLU A 86 21.66 -9.05 12.84
CA GLU A 86 22.78 -9.93 12.49
C GLU A 86 22.45 -11.39 12.81
N HIS A 87 22.89 -12.31 11.94
CA HIS A 87 22.70 -13.74 12.09
C HIS A 87 24.02 -14.48 11.91
N LYS A 88 24.19 -15.56 12.71
CA LYS A 88 25.35 -16.47 12.56
C LYS A 88 25.30 -17.29 11.27
N LYS A 89 24.10 -17.47 10.70
CA LYS A 89 23.84 -18.20 9.46
C LYS A 89 22.62 -17.58 8.79
N ALA A 90 22.61 -17.57 7.46
CA ALA A 90 21.43 -17.20 6.68
C ALA A 90 20.19 -17.99 7.15
N PRO A 91 19.10 -17.29 7.51
CA PRO A 91 17.80 -17.91 7.74
C PRO A 91 17.31 -18.73 6.55
N SER A 92 16.41 -19.68 6.80
CA SER A 92 15.83 -20.52 5.76
C SER A 92 14.76 -19.81 4.90
N LYS A 93 14.31 -18.63 5.34
CA LYS A 93 13.27 -17.81 4.71
C LYS A 93 13.67 -16.34 4.74
N GLY A 94 13.08 -15.55 3.85
CA GLY A 94 13.35 -14.12 3.73
C GLY A 94 14.62 -13.81 2.95
N ASP A 95 14.81 -12.53 2.65
CA ASP A 95 15.98 -12.03 1.96
C ASP A 95 17.13 -11.84 2.96
N THR A 96 18.35 -12.16 2.53
CA THR A 96 19.56 -12.03 3.36
C THR A 96 20.60 -11.18 2.67
N TYR A 97 21.35 -10.42 3.46
CA TYR A 97 22.36 -9.49 2.99
C TYR A 97 23.68 -9.81 3.65
N ILE A 98 24.78 -9.73 2.89
CA ILE A 98 26.13 -9.96 3.42
C ILE A 98 26.86 -8.62 3.46
N PHE A 99 27.29 -8.24 4.65
CA PHE A 99 28.06 -7.02 4.87
C PHE A 99 29.25 -7.33 5.80
N ASN A 100 30.46 -6.95 5.40
CA ASN A 100 31.70 -7.27 6.14
C ASN A 100 31.85 -8.75 6.53
N GLY A 101 31.32 -9.67 5.72
CA GLY A 101 31.37 -11.12 5.98
C GLY A 101 30.32 -11.64 6.97
N ASN A 102 29.53 -10.75 7.59
CA ASN A 102 28.41 -11.09 8.46
C ASN A 102 27.11 -11.15 7.66
N VAL A 103 26.16 -11.95 8.16
CA VAL A 103 24.85 -12.13 7.53
C VAL A 103 23.82 -11.28 8.26
N TYR A 104 23.02 -10.54 7.50
CA TYR A 104 21.98 -9.66 8.02
C TYR A 104 20.62 -9.94 7.37
N THR A 105 19.56 -9.64 8.11
CA THR A 105 18.21 -9.48 7.58
C THR A 105 17.71 -8.07 7.83
N ILE A 106 16.82 -7.59 6.97
CA ILE A 106 16.12 -6.32 7.13
C ILE A 106 14.64 -6.65 7.11
N GLU A 107 14.02 -6.62 8.27
CA GLU A 107 12.60 -7.00 8.42
C GLU A 107 11.81 -5.86 9.06
N PRO A 108 10.54 -5.65 8.65
CA PRO A 108 9.74 -4.55 9.15
C PRO A 108 9.26 -4.81 10.57
N ASP A 109 9.04 -3.72 11.30
CA ASP A 109 8.14 -3.69 12.46
C ASP A 109 6.71 -3.91 11.96
N PRO A 110 6.05 -5.02 12.32
CA PRO A 110 4.75 -5.37 11.75
C PRO A 110 3.69 -4.31 12.03
N ASP A 111 3.77 -3.63 13.18
CA ASP A 111 2.76 -2.67 13.63
C ASP A 111 2.86 -1.31 12.93
N THR A 112 3.96 -1.10 12.19
CA THR A 112 4.19 0.09 11.36
C THR A 112 3.84 -0.14 9.88
N VAL A 113 3.47 -1.35 9.48
CA VAL A 113 3.18 -1.68 8.08
C VAL A 113 1.72 -1.39 7.74
N TYR A 114 1.48 -0.62 6.68
CA TYR A 114 0.17 -0.30 6.12
C TYR A 114 0.30 -0.22 4.59
N TYR A 115 -0.71 -0.65 3.84
CA TYR A 115 -0.60 -0.80 2.39
C TYR A 115 -1.43 0.20 1.57
N LEU A 116 -2.45 0.84 2.18
CA LEU A 116 -3.42 1.71 1.51
C LEU A 116 -2.76 2.79 0.64
N TYR A 117 -1.76 3.50 1.18
CA TYR A 117 -1.04 4.54 0.43
C TYR A 117 -0.48 4.00 -0.88
N ASN A 118 0.32 2.94 -0.78
CA ASN A 118 1.04 2.38 -1.91
C ASN A 118 0.08 1.71 -2.90
N SER A 119 -1.01 1.10 -2.42
CA SER A 119 -2.06 0.56 -3.28
C SER A 119 -2.76 1.65 -4.09
N VAL A 120 -3.07 2.79 -3.48
CA VAL A 120 -3.71 3.93 -4.18
C VAL A 120 -2.71 4.61 -5.12
N LYS A 121 -1.44 4.76 -4.71
CA LYS A 121 -0.36 5.26 -5.58
C LYS A 121 -0.23 4.41 -6.84
N LEU A 122 -0.11 3.09 -6.67
CA LEU A 122 -0.06 2.15 -7.79
C LEU A 122 -1.31 2.21 -8.67
N PHE A 123 -2.49 2.39 -8.10
CA PHE A 123 -3.72 2.55 -8.88
C PHE A 123 -3.65 3.74 -9.85
N PHE A 124 -3.26 4.93 -9.36
CA PHE A 124 -3.12 6.11 -10.21
C PHE A 124 -1.95 5.99 -11.19
N GLU A 125 -0.83 5.40 -10.79
CA GLU A 125 0.32 5.14 -11.68
C GLU A 125 -0.02 4.17 -12.82
N ASN A 126 -1.02 3.30 -12.62
CA ASN A 126 -1.54 2.37 -13.64
C ASN A 126 -2.78 2.93 -14.39
N GLY A 127 -3.00 4.25 -14.34
CA GLY A 127 -4.05 4.92 -15.13
C GLY A 127 -5.44 4.95 -14.48
N GLY A 128 -5.52 4.70 -13.17
CA GLY A 128 -6.73 4.95 -12.40
C GLY A 128 -7.19 6.40 -12.48
N ALA A 129 -8.49 6.65 -12.65
CA ALA A 129 -9.05 7.99 -12.83
C ALA A 129 -9.59 8.61 -11.53
N GLN A 130 -10.39 7.87 -10.79
CA GLN A 130 -10.95 8.28 -9.50
C GLN A 130 -11.16 7.07 -8.60
N ALA A 131 -11.18 7.32 -7.30
CA ALA A 131 -11.45 6.29 -6.30
C ALA A 131 -12.16 6.89 -5.09
N TYR A 132 -12.87 6.07 -4.34
CA TYR A 132 -13.25 6.38 -2.97
C TYR A 132 -12.20 5.87 -2.00
N ILE A 133 -11.89 6.66 -0.98
CA ILE A 133 -11.10 6.25 0.18
C ILE A 133 -12.02 6.19 1.39
N VAL A 134 -12.02 5.06 2.08
CA VAL A 134 -12.67 4.91 3.38
C VAL A 134 -11.57 4.73 4.41
N SER A 135 -11.16 5.85 5.02
CA SER A 135 -10.20 5.81 6.12
C SER A 135 -10.87 5.27 7.40
N THR A 136 -10.39 4.15 7.92
CA THR A 136 -10.99 3.41 9.04
C THR A 136 -10.25 3.61 10.36
N GLY A 137 -9.11 4.28 10.36
CA GLY A 137 -8.35 4.55 11.58
C GLY A 137 -6.97 5.14 11.32
N GLY A 138 -6.42 5.76 12.35
CA GLY A 138 -5.05 6.28 12.39
C GLY A 138 -4.02 5.16 12.52
N TYR A 139 -2.77 5.46 12.16
CA TYR A 139 -1.66 4.55 12.44
C TYR A 139 -1.42 4.44 13.95
N GLY A 140 -1.31 3.20 14.43
CA GLY A 140 -1.01 2.93 15.83
C GLY A 140 0.49 2.92 16.15
N PRO A 141 0.85 2.69 17.43
CA PRO A 141 2.23 2.64 17.85
C PRO A 141 2.97 1.45 17.22
N ALA A 142 4.28 1.61 17.02
CA ALA A 142 5.19 0.55 16.61
C ALA A 142 5.31 -0.53 17.71
N SER A 143 5.58 -1.79 17.32
CA SER A 143 5.82 -2.87 18.28
C SER A 143 7.21 -2.77 18.92
N GLY A 144 8.14 -2.11 18.25
CA GLY A 144 9.53 -1.98 18.67
C GLY A 144 10.40 -3.18 18.27
N SER A 145 9.91 -4.10 17.44
CA SER A 145 10.63 -5.33 17.07
C SER A 145 10.27 -5.78 15.64
N PRO A 146 11.20 -6.40 14.90
CA PRO A 146 10.90 -6.93 13.58
C PRO A 146 10.07 -8.22 13.64
N VAL A 147 9.43 -8.56 12.53
CA VAL A 147 9.02 -9.95 12.27
C VAL A 147 10.24 -10.86 12.06
N ASP A 148 10.04 -12.18 12.21
CA ASP A 148 11.02 -13.17 11.79
C ASP A 148 11.31 -13.06 10.28
N ALA A 149 12.51 -13.50 9.86
CA ALA A 149 12.93 -13.45 8.46
C ALA A 149 11.95 -14.22 7.55
N GLY A 150 11.34 -13.51 6.59
CA GLY A 150 10.28 -14.06 5.73
C GLY A 150 9.00 -14.51 6.47
N GLY A 151 8.82 -14.05 7.70
CA GLY A 151 7.63 -14.30 8.51
C GLY A 151 6.39 -13.56 8.00
N ALA A 152 5.22 -14.03 8.41
CA ALA A 152 3.97 -13.33 8.15
C ALA A 152 3.92 -12.01 8.94
N ILE A 153 3.33 -10.98 8.34
CA ILE A 153 3.07 -9.72 9.02
C ILE A 153 1.62 -9.72 9.51
N VAL A 154 1.46 -9.61 10.82
CA VAL A 154 0.18 -9.31 11.46
C VAL A 154 0.35 -7.99 12.18
N ASN A 155 -0.36 -6.95 11.74
CA ASN A 155 -0.31 -5.63 12.35
C ASN A 155 -1.41 -5.56 13.42
N LEU A 156 -1.02 -5.45 14.69
CA LEU A 156 -1.95 -5.42 15.81
C LEU A 156 -2.79 -4.14 15.87
N ASN A 157 -2.42 -3.10 15.14
CA ASN A 157 -3.20 -1.86 15.04
C ASN A 157 -4.34 -1.96 14.00
N VAL A 158 -4.27 -2.92 13.07
CA VAL A 158 -5.32 -3.18 12.08
C VAL A 158 -6.39 -4.06 12.71
N LYS A 159 -7.64 -3.58 12.76
CA LYS A 159 -8.76 -4.25 13.42
C LYS A 159 -9.84 -4.63 12.43
N LEU A 160 -10.34 -5.87 12.56
CA LEU A 160 -11.50 -6.35 11.80
C LEU A 160 -12.69 -5.40 11.95
N ALA A 161 -12.98 -4.96 13.18
CA ALA A 161 -14.11 -4.09 13.47
C ALA A 161 -14.07 -2.76 12.69
N ASP A 162 -12.88 -2.19 12.49
CA ASP A 162 -12.70 -0.93 11.78
C ASP A 162 -12.93 -1.13 10.27
N LEU A 163 -12.34 -2.17 9.69
CA LEU A 163 -12.51 -2.51 8.27
C LEU A 163 -13.96 -2.88 7.93
N THR A 164 -14.62 -3.68 8.78
CA THR A 164 -16.05 -4.00 8.64
C THR A 164 -16.93 -2.76 8.75
N LYS A 165 -16.57 -1.81 9.64
CA LYS A 165 -17.30 -0.53 9.73
C LYS A 165 -17.09 0.33 8.49
N GLY A 166 -15.89 0.33 7.92
CA GLY A 166 -15.60 0.96 6.63
C GLY A 166 -16.40 0.36 5.48
N LEU A 167 -16.44 -0.98 5.38
CA LEU A 167 -17.27 -1.71 4.41
C LEU A 167 -18.74 -1.26 4.48
N LYS A 168 -19.33 -1.25 5.68
CA LYS A 168 -20.74 -0.86 5.87
C LYS A 168 -21.03 0.58 5.47
N ALA A 169 -20.04 1.47 5.51
CA ALA A 169 -20.23 2.85 5.07
C ALA A 169 -20.55 2.96 3.57
N LEU A 170 -20.09 2.01 2.77
CA LEU A 170 -20.27 1.97 1.31
C LEU A 170 -21.68 1.51 0.88
N LEU A 171 -22.51 1.00 1.79
CA LEU A 171 -23.93 0.70 1.51
C LEU A 171 -24.72 1.90 0.98
N LYS A 172 -24.25 3.12 1.26
CA LYS A 172 -24.86 4.38 0.83
C LYS A 172 -24.25 4.97 -0.45
N PHE A 173 -23.32 4.24 -1.09
CA PHE A 173 -22.53 4.69 -2.24
C PHE A 173 -22.67 3.70 -3.40
N PRO A 174 -23.81 3.70 -4.10
CA PRO A 174 -24.12 2.70 -5.14
C PRO A 174 -23.27 2.84 -6.41
N ASP A 175 -22.54 3.94 -6.57
CA ASP A 175 -21.61 4.18 -7.68
C ASP A 175 -20.26 3.46 -7.50
N VAL A 176 -19.98 2.93 -6.31
CA VAL A 176 -18.81 2.09 -6.06
C VAL A 176 -19.05 0.69 -6.62
N THR A 177 -18.13 0.23 -7.47
CA THR A 177 -18.24 -1.07 -8.16
C THR A 177 -17.11 -2.03 -7.83
N LEU A 178 -16.11 -1.60 -7.05
CA LEU A 178 -15.03 -2.47 -6.59
C LEU A 178 -14.66 -2.16 -5.14
N TYR A 179 -14.59 -3.17 -4.28
CA TYR A 179 -14.10 -3.06 -2.91
C TYR A 179 -12.70 -3.63 -2.82
N VAL A 180 -11.78 -2.85 -2.25
CA VAL A 180 -10.37 -3.23 -2.04
C VAL A 180 -10.01 -2.97 -0.58
N PHE A 181 -9.36 -3.94 0.07
CA PHE A 181 -8.90 -3.83 1.45
C PHE A 181 -7.38 -4.07 1.52
N PRO A 182 -6.56 -3.04 1.26
CA PRO A 182 -5.11 -3.21 1.26
C PRO A 182 -4.55 -3.79 2.57
N GLU A 183 -5.10 -3.38 3.72
CA GLU A 183 -4.68 -3.89 5.03
C GLU A 183 -5.25 -5.27 5.39
N ALA A 184 -6.15 -5.87 4.61
CA ALA A 184 -6.82 -7.12 5.01
C ALA A 184 -5.83 -8.25 5.29
N THR A 185 -4.71 -8.32 4.58
CA THR A 185 -3.67 -9.35 4.78
C THR A 185 -2.80 -9.11 6.01
N LEU A 186 -2.97 -7.99 6.70
CA LEU A 186 -2.32 -7.69 7.97
C LEU A 186 -3.15 -8.14 9.18
N LEU A 187 -4.39 -8.60 8.97
CA LEU A 187 -5.20 -9.25 9.99
C LEU A 187 -4.72 -10.69 10.25
N SER A 188 -5.11 -11.25 11.40
CA SER A 188 -5.00 -12.69 11.61
C SER A 188 -5.83 -13.46 10.57
N GLY A 189 -5.46 -14.70 10.24
CA GLY A 189 -6.17 -15.49 9.22
C GLY A 189 -7.68 -15.67 9.48
N GLY A 190 -8.08 -15.79 10.76
CA GLY A 190 -9.49 -15.90 11.14
C GLY A 190 -10.28 -14.60 10.97
N GLU A 191 -9.67 -13.46 11.33
CA GLU A 191 -10.26 -12.14 11.13
C GLU A 191 -10.34 -11.78 9.64
N ASN A 192 -9.27 -12.03 8.89
CA ASN A 192 -9.21 -11.86 7.45
C ASN A 192 -10.33 -12.66 6.75
N GLY A 193 -10.49 -13.95 7.08
CA GLY A 193 -11.57 -14.78 6.56
C GLY A 193 -12.97 -14.26 6.90
N THR A 194 -13.14 -13.68 8.09
CA THR A 194 -14.41 -13.05 8.50
C THR A 194 -14.71 -11.82 7.64
N LEU A 195 -13.73 -10.94 7.43
CA LEU A 195 -13.87 -9.76 6.57
C LEU A 195 -14.25 -10.15 5.13
N MET A 196 -13.62 -11.20 4.58
CA MET A 196 -13.92 -11.68 3.23
C MET A 196 -15.36 -12.17 3.09
N LYS A 197 -15.85 -12.97 4.05
CA LYS A 197 -17.24 -13.44 4.07
C LYS A 197 -18.23 -12.27 4.10
N GLU A 198 -17.98 -11.30 4.97
CA GLU A 198 -18.84 -10.12 5.11
C GLU A 198 -18.84 -9.26 3.84
N THR A 199 -17.67 -9.09 3.22
CA THR A 199 -17.52 -8.33 1.97
C THR A 199 -18.29 -9.01 0.84
N LEU A 200 -18.11 -10.32 0.64
CA LEU A 200 -18.84 -11.08 -0.39
C LEU A 200 -20.35 -11.02 -0.19
N LEU A 201 -20.81 -11.16 1.06
CA LEU A 201 -22.24 -11.02 1.39
C LEU A 201 -22.79 -9.63 1.03
N GLN A 202 -22.04 -8.57 1.34
CA GLN A 202 -22.45 -7.20 0.98
C GLN A 202 -22.46 -7.02 -0.54
N CYS A 203 -21.44 -7.50 -1.25
CA CYS A 203 -21.38 -7.47 -2.71
C CYS A 203 -22.58 -8.16 -3.36
N GLY A 204 -22.89 -9.40 -2.93
CA GLY A 204 -24.03 -10.15 -3.44
C GLY A 204 -25.39 -9.54 -3.09
N THR A 205 -25.48 -8.77 -2.00
CA THR A 205 -26.72 -8.05 -1.64
C THR A 205 -26.89 -6.77 -2.46
N MET A 206 -25.80 -6.07 -2.76
CA MET A 206 -25.83 -4.81 -3.51
C MET A 206 -25.85 -5.03 -5.04
N PHE A 207 -25.40 -6.19 -5.52
CA PHE A 207 -25.27 -6.58 -6.93
C PHE A 207 -24.33 -5.72 -7.81
N SER A 208 -23.97 -4.52 -7.37
CA SER A 208 -23.10 -3.59 -8.10
C SER A 208 -21.60 -3.81 -7.84
N PRO A 209 -21.12 -3.92 -6.57
CA PRO A 209 -19.69 -4.02 -6.32
C PRO A 209 -19.17 -5.45 -6.33
N MET A 210 -17.98 -5.64 -6.88
CA MET A 210 -17.16 -6.85 -6.69
C MET A 210 -16.09 -6.63 -5.62
N ALA A 211 -15.63 -7.70 -4.99
CA ALA A 211 -14.52 -7.67 -4.03
C ALA A 211 -13.20 -8.11 -4.68
N LEU A 212 -12.14 -7.34 -4.48
CA LEU A 212 -10.79 -7.71 -4.84
C LEU A 212 -10.01 -8.08 -3.58
N PHE A 213 -9.56 -9.33 -3.49
CA PHE A 213 -8.87 -9.85 -2.31
C PHE A 213 -7.41 -10.20 -2.61
N ASP A 214 -6.57 -9.88 -1.64
CA ASP A 214 -5.21 -10.40 -1.54
C ASP A 214 -5.18 -11.62 -0.62
N VAL A 215 -4.32 -12.58 -0.94
CA VAL A 215 -4.15 -13.82 -0.17
C VAL A 215 -2.97 -13.67 0.80
N ILE A 216 -3.21 -13.94 2.10
CA ILE A 216 -2.16 -13.98 3.13
C ILE A 216 -1.07 -14.98 2.72
N GLY A 217 0.20 -14.58 2.91
CA GLY A 217 1.37 -15.32 2.39
C GLY A 217 1.89 -14.77 1.06
N GLY A 218 1.11 -13.94 0.35
CA GLY A 218 1.49 -13.39 -0.95
C GLY A 218 2.72 -12.49 -0.95
N ARG A 219 3.10 -11.90 0.19
CA ARG A 219 4.33 -11.10 0.35
C ARG A 219 5.60 -11.93 0.16
N ALA A 220 5.64 -13.13 0.75
CA ALA A 220 6.79 -14.01 0.74
C ALA A 220 6.34 -15.47 0.57
N PRO A 221 5.88 -15.85 -0.64
CA PRO A 221 5.44 -17.20 -0.94
C PRO A 221 6.50 -18.23 -0.60
N ASP A 222 6.12 -19.29 0.11
CA ASP A 222 6.99 -20.44 0.27
C ASP A 222 7.12 -21.16 -1.09
N PRO A 223 8.33 -21.42 -1.60
CA PRO A 223 8.52 -21.98 -2.95
C PRO A 223 7.90 -23.38 -3.12
N ILE A 224 7.64 -24.09 -2.02
CA ILE A 224 7.04 -25.42 -2.03
C ILE A 224 5.62 -25.38 -1.44
N LEU A 225 5.43 -24.63 -0.34
CA LEU A 225 4.19 -24.66 0.43
C LEU A 225 3.17 -23.58 0.05
N TRP A 226 3.43 -22.72 -0.93
CA TRP A 226 2.47 -21.70 -1.39
C TRP A 226 1.04 -22.21 -1.69
N PRO A 227 0.77 -23.47 -2.14
CA PRO A 227 -0.60 -23.92 -2.34
C PRO A 227 -1.40 -23.98 -1.03
N GLN A 228 -0.72 -24.08 0.12
CA GLN A 228 -1.35 -24.10 1.44
C GLN A 228 -1.94 -22.73 1.80
N ASP A 229 -1.29 -21.62 1.39
CA ASP A 229 -1.82 -20.26 1.57
C ASP A 229 -3.17 -20.09 0.85
N ILE A 230 -3.23 -20.55 -0.41
CA ILE A 230 -4.44 -20.49 -1.22
C ILE A 230 -5.52 -21.42 -0.65
N GLN A 231 -5.14 -22.62 -0.21
CA GLN A 231 -6.07 -23.54 0.42
C GLN A 231 -6.64 -22.95 1.72
N ALA A 232 -5.80 -22.34 2.55
CA ALA A 232 -6.20 -21.66 3.77
C ALA A 232 -7.16 -20.51 3.47
N PHE A 233 -6.88 -19.68 2.47
CA PHE A 233 -7.79 -18.64 1.99
C PHE A 233 -9.15 -19.23 1.60
N ARG A 234 -9.18 -20.21 0.69
CA ARG A 234 -10.43 -20.83 0.20
C ARG A 234 -11.27 -21.44 1.32
N ASN A 235 -10.63 -22.09 2.29
CA ASN A 235 -11.31 -22.66 3.46
C ASN A 235 -11.94 -21.59 4.36
N ASN A 236 -11.38 -20.38 4.37
CA ASN A 236 -11.82 -19.28 5.20
C ASN A 236 -12.78 -18.30 4.49
N THR A 237 -12.84 -18.23 3.16
CA THR A 237 -13.69 -17.28 2.42
C THR A 237 -15.20 -17.61 2.48
N GLY A 238 -15.57 -18.82 2.92
CA GLY A 238 -16.97 -19.26 2.98
C GLY A 238 -17.53 -19.66 1.59
N ASN A 239 -18.86 -19.75 1.48
CA ASN A 239 -19.54 -20.30 0.27
C ASN A 239 -20.60 -19.36 -0.33
N ASN A 240 -20.77 -18.15 0.20
CA ASN A 240 -21.82 -17.23 -0.23
C ASN A 240 -21.26 -16.21 -1.22
N SER A 241 -22.01 -15.91 -2.28
CA SER A 241 -21.72 -14.84 -3.24
C SER A 241 -20.30 -14.86 -3.80
N LEU A 242 -19.75 -16.07 -4.01
CA LEU A 242 -18.37 -16.27 -4.49
C LEU A 242 -18.13 -15.70 -5.89
N ASP A 243 -19.18 -15.58 -6.68
CA ASP A 243 -19.21 -14.93 -8.00
C ASP A 243 -18.99 -13.41 -7.92
N CYS A 244 -19.11 -12.82 -6.74
CA CYS A 244 -18.91 -11.39 -6.50
C CYS A 244 -17.48 -11.03 -6.08
N GLY A 245 -16.51 -11.94 -6.17
CA GLY A 245 -15.13 -11.68 -5.74
C GLY A 245 -14.08 -12.31 -6.64
N ALA A 246 -12.89 -11.71 -6.61
CA ALA A 246 -11.68 -12.23 -7.23
C ALA A 246 -10.52 -12.14 -6.24
N ALA A 247 -9.63 -13.12 -6.23
CA ALA A 247 -8.45 -13.16 -5.36
C ALA A 247 -7.17 -13.23 -6.19
N TYR A 248 -6.13 -12.51 -5.76
CA TYR A 248 -4.84 -12.45 -6.44
C TYR A 248 -3.69 -12.87 -5.51
N TYR A 249 -2.73 -13.57 -6.10
CA TYR A 249 -1.52 -14.07 -5.44
C TYR A 249 -0.45 -14.36 -6.51
N PRO A 250 0.85 -14.11 -6.27
CA PRO A 250 1.43 -13.45 -5.10
C PRO A 250 1.41 -11.91 -5.22
N PHE A 251 1.95 -11.21 -4.23
CA PHE A 251 2.07 -9.75 -4.28
C PHE A 251 3.08 -9.33 -5.36
N LEU A 252 2.85 -8.17 -5.96
CA LEU A 252 3.77 -7.57 -6.90
C LEU A 252 4.99 -6.99 -6.16
N LYS A 253 6.20 -7.24 -6.69
CA LYS A 253 7.40 -6.49 -6.33
C LYS A 253 7.52 -5.30 -7.28
N THR A 254 7.39 -4.08 -6.76
CA THR A 254 7.33 -2.85 -7.58
C THR A 254 8.46 -1.90 -7.23
N THR A 255 8.74 -0.96 -8.13
CA THR A 255 9.65 0.17 -7.92
C THR A 255 8.89 1.45 -7.54
N ALA A 256 7.67 1.30 -7.00
CA ALA A 256 6.80 2.45 -6.70
C ALA A 256 7.31 3.28 -5.52
N ALA A 257 8.07 2.69 -4.59
CA ALA A 257 8.81 3.45 -3.59
C ALA A 257 10.07 4.04 -4.23
N ALA A 258 10.22 5.36 -4.17
CA ALA A 258 11.43 6.04 -4.60
C ALA A 258 12.53 5.87 -3.54
N ILE A 259 13.79 6.01 -3.94
CA ILE A 259 14.91 5.91 -2.98
C ILE A 259 14.83 7.00 -1.90
N ASP A 260 14.27 8.16 -2.25
CA ASP A 260 14.09 9.30 -1.34
C ASP A 260 12.91 9.11 -0.36
N ASP A 261 12.07 8.08 -0.56
CA ASP A 261 11.00 7.72 0.38
C ASP A 261 11.55 6.97 1.62
N ILE A 262 12.82 6.55 1.60
CA ILE A 262 13.47 5.79 2.67
C ILE A 262 14.69 6.56 3.19
N THR A 263 14.69 6.87 4.48
CA THR A 263 15.82 7.51 5.16
C THR A 263 16.36 6.61 6.28
N TYR A 264 17.41 7.05 6.95
CA TYR A 264 17.94 6.35 8.14
C TYR A 264 16.90 6.27 9.27
N GLU A 265 15.88 7.14 9.27
CA GLU A 265 14.81 7.17 10.26
C GLU A 265 13.91 5.93 10.17
N ASN A 266 13.82 5.32 8.98
CA ASN A 266 13.12 4.06 8.76
C ASN A 266 13.86 2.86 9.34
N LEU A 267 15.11 3.01 9.82
CA LEU A 267 15.95 1.90 10.26
C LEU A 267 16.17 1.94 11.78
N ASN A 268 15.95 0.80 12.43
CA ASN A 268 16.18 0.57 13.86
C ASN A 268 15.55 1.68 14.76
N GLY A 269 14.37 2.16 14.38
CA GLY A 269 13.67 3.25 15.07
C GLY A 269 14.37 4.61 14.98
N GLY A 270 15.10 4.86 13.89
CA GLY A 270 15.87 6.08 13.64
C GLY A 270 17.16 6.21 14.45
N LYS A 271 17.60 5.14 15.10
CA LYS A 271 18.80 5.15 15.94
C LYS A 271 20.07 5.07 15.11
N VAL A 272 20.67 6.24 14.87
CA VAL A 272 21.95 6.39 14.15
C VAL A 272 23.09 5.58 14.80
N SER A 273 23.03 5.35 16.12
CA SER A 273 24.04 4.53 16.83
C SER A 273 24.15 3.11 16.28
N THR A 274 23.02 2.48 15.94
CA THR A 274 23.01 1.11 15.39
C THR A 274 23.58 1.09 13.98
N LEU A 275 23.31 2.12 13.17
CA LEU A 275 23.93 2.27 11.86
C LEU A 275 25.43 2.54 11.96
N SER A 276 25.88 3.24 13.00
CA SER A 276 27.31 3.50 13.23
C SER A 276 28.10 2.21 13.49
N GLU A 277 27.57 1.32 14.34
CA GLU A 277 28.17 0.01 14.59
C GLU A 277 28.24 -0.83 13.31
N LEU A 278 27.22 -0.74 12.46
CA LEU A 278 27.18 -1.46 11.20
C LEU A 278 28.15 -0.86 10.17
N LEU A 279 28.12 0.45 9.93
CA LEU A 279 28.84 1.10 8.83
C LEU A 279 30.30 1.44 9.15
N ASN A 280 30.65 1.56 10.43
CA ASN A 280 31.98 1.87 10.92
C ASN A 280 32.36 0.98 12.13
N PRO A 281 32.39 -0.36 11.96
CA PRO A 281 32.75 -1.26 13.05
C PRO A 281 34.23 -1.13 13.40
N ALA A 282 34.60 -1.35 14.66
CA ALA A 282 36.00 -1.31 15.11
C ALA A 282 36.90 -2.32 14.37
N SER A 283 36.33 -3.43 13.88
CA SER A 283 37.03 -4.44 13.10
C SER A 283 37.29 -4.04 11.65
N ALA A 284 36.54 -3.08 11.11
CA ALA A 284 36.70 -2.55 9.75
C ALA A 284 36.32 -1.06 9.71
N PRO A 285 37.18 -0.17 10.22
CA PRO A 285 36.86 1.25 10.31
C PRO A 285 36.60 1.89 8.94
N ASN A 286 35.58 2.74 8.87
CA ASN A 286 35.18 3.52 7.72
C ASN A 286 35.08 5.02 8.09
N PRO A 287 36.17 5.78 7.92
CA PRO A 287 36.22 7.20 8.27
C PRO A 287 35.17 8.06 7.55
N ALA A 288 34.85 7.75 6.29
CA ALA A 288 33.85 8.49 5.53
C ALA A 288 32.44 8.29 6.10
N ALA A 289 32.08 7.05 6.46
CA ALA A 289 30.82 6.79 7.15
C ALA A 289 30.76 7.51 8.51
N ALA A 290 31.85 7.50 9.27
CA ALA A 290 31.93 8.18 10.56
C ALA A 290 31.69 9.69 10.45
N GLU A 291 32.23 10.34 9.41
CA GLU A 291 32.01 11.77 9.15
C GLU A 291 30.53 12.08 8.88
N VAL A 292 29.88 11.30 8.01
CA VAL A 292 28.45 11.45 7.69
C VAL A 292 27.58 11.23 8.93
N ILE A 293 27.85 10.17 9.70
CA ILE A 293 27.14 9.87 10.96
C ILE A 293 27.25 11.03 11.95
N ASN A 294 28.47 11.56 12.14
CA ASN A 294 28.70 12.68 13.04
C ASN A 294 27.98 13.96 12.59
N ALA A 295 27.85 14.17 11.28
CA ALA A 295 27.09 15.29 10.73
C ALA A 295 25.59 15.16 11.03
N ILE A 296 25.01 13.96 10.88
CA ILE A 296 23.61 13.67 11.20
C ILE A 296 23.34 13.92 12.70
N VAL A 297 24.16 13.36 13.59
CA VAL A 297 24.01 13.52 15.05
C VAL A 297 24.06 15.01 15.44
N LYS A 298 25.03 15.77 14.91
CA LYS A 298 25.13 17.21 15.17
C LYS A 298 23.94 18.00 14.62
N GLY A 299 23.38 17.59 13.49
CA GLY A 299 22.19 18.21 12.90
C GLY A 299 20.95 18.03 13.77
N ASN A 300 20.77 16.84 14.36
CA ASN A 300 19.66 16.52 15.24
C ASN A 300 19.73 17.23 16.60
N ASP A 301 20.94 17.60 17.07
CA ASP A 301 21.11 18.39 18.30
C ASP A 301 20.72 19.88 18.13
N LEU A 302 20.50 20.34 16.89
CA LEU A 302 20.18 21.73 16.55
C LEU A 302 18.69 21.96 16.23
N SER A 303 17.87 20.91 16.18
CA SER A 303 16.41 20.92 15.95
C SER A 303 15.63 20.69 17.24
#